data_AF-A0A815HFZ1-F1
#
_entry.id   AF-A0A815HFZ1-F1
#
_cell.length_a   1.000
_cell.length_b   1.000
_cell.length_c   1.000
_cell.angle_alpha   90.00
_cell.angle_beta   90.00
_cell.angle_gamma   90.00
#
_symmetry.space_group_name_H-M   'P 1'
#
loop_
_entity.id
_entity.type
_entity.pdbx_description
1 polymer ?
#
loop_
_entity_poly.entity_id
_entity_poly.type
_entity_poly.pdbx_seq_one_letter_code
_entity_poly.pdbx_strand_id
1 'polypeptide(L)'
;MKQKLLTIGTSSYTIKDKKGNPVYKVGFKTLGLGKHLELTDINSGKELYSIKHIINPLGLAKYEIRQNNQVVADVKRKVKWTGLGTKFKAMLVKNL
;
A
#
# COMPACT_ATOMS: atom_id res chain seq x y z
N MET A 1 3.01 16.56 -3.60
CA MET A 1 1.60 16.50 -3.16
C MET A 1 1.52 15.65 -1.89
N LYS A 2 0.89 16.15 -0.82
CA LYS A 2 0.49 15.35 0.35
C LYS A 2 -1.03 15.22 0.29
N GLN A 3 -1.54 14.01 0.11
CA GLN A 3 -2.98 13.73 0.21
C GLN A 3 -3.25 12.82 1.40
N LYS A 4 -4.24 13.19 2.19
CA LYS A 4 -4.69 12.46 3.38
C LYS A 4 -5.75 11.47 2.93
N LEU A 5 -5.39 10.20 2.78
CA LEU A 5 -6.32 9.13 2.44
C LEU A 5 -7.17 8.81 3.69
N LEU A 6 -8.33 9.45 3.81
CA LEU A 6 -9.15 9.42 5.04
C LEU A 6 -10.22 8.34 5.07
N THR A 7 -10.40 7.56 4.01
CA THR A 7 -11.40 6.48 4.01
C THR A 7 -10.98 5.41 3.01
N ILE A 8 -10.73 4.19 3.49
CA ILE A 8 -10.55 3.01 2.65
C ILE A 8 -11.96 2.52 2.26
N GLY A 9 -12.67 3.34 1.48
CA GLY A 9 -13.92 2.92 0.83
C GLY A 9 -13.61 1.95 -0.30
N THR A 10 -14.58 1.17 -0.76
CA THR A 10 -14.48 0.28 -1.94
C THR A 10 -14.16 1.00 -3.25
N SER A 11 -14.01 2.32 -3.21
CA SER A 11 -13.79 3.21 -4.33
C SER A 11 -12.35 3.10 -4.85
N SER A 12 -12.20 2.84 -6.15
CA SER A 12 -10.91 2.96 -6.83
C SER A 12 -10.51 4.43 -6.99
N TYR A 13 -9.22 4.72 -6.95
CA TYR A 13 -8.63 6.03 -7.14
C TYR A 13 -7.75 6.07 -8.40
N THR A 14 -7.60 7.24 -9.02
CA THR A 14 -6.75 7.41 -10.21
C THR A 14 -5.62 8.39 -9.92
N ILE A 15 -4.38 7.95 -10.14
CA ILE A 15 -3.18 8.76 -10.04
C ILE A 15 -2.97 9.47 -11.37
N LYS A 16 -2.81 10.79 -11.31
CA LYS A 16 -2.60 11.65 -12.48
C LYS A 16 -1.16 12.14 -12.55
N ASP A 17 -0.66 12.40 -13.75
CA ASP A 17 0.61 13.07 -13.99
C ASP A 17 0.53 14.56 -13.61
N LYS A 18 1.64 15.28 -13.78
CA LYS A 18 1.71 16.73 -13.51
C LYS A 18 0.81 17.58 -14.43
N LYS A 19 0.41 17.04 -15.59
CA LYS A 19 -0.47 17.69 -16.57
C LYS A 19 -1.95 17.35 -16.31
N GLY A 20 -2.25 16.48 -15.35
CA GLY A 20 -3.60 16.05 -15.01
C GLY A 20 -4.10 14.82 -15.78
N ASN A 21 -3.26 14.19 -16.61
CA ASN A 21 -3.62 12.97 -17.33
C ASN A 21 -3.56 11.77 -16.39
N PRO A 22 -4.55 10.86 -16.43
CA PRO A 22 -4.51 9.65 -15.62
C PRO A 22 -3.38 8.72 -16.10
N VAL A 23 -2.61 8.17 -15.16
CA VAL A 23 -1.46 7.27 -15.45
C VAL A 23 -1.64 5.92 -14.78
N TYR A 24 -2.13 5.91 -13.55
CA TYR A 24 -2.34 4.67 -12.80
C TYR A 24 -3.70 4.65 -12.12
N LYS A 25 -4.22 3.46 -11.90
CA LYS A 25 -5.41 3.22 -11.08
C LYS A 25 -5.01 2.46 -9.82
N VAL A 26 -5.48 2.92 -8.67
CA VAL A 26 -5.38 2.22 -7.39
C VAL A 26 -6.74 1.65 -7.08
N GLY A 27 -6.87 0.33 -7.12
CA GLY A 27 -8.10 -0.39 -6.84
C GLY A 27 -7.99 -1.28 -5.61
N PHE A 28 -9.10 -1.97 -5.32
CA PHE A 28 -9.12 -3.08 -4.37
C PHE A 28 -9.36 -4.37 -5.14
N LYS A 29 -8.58 -5.39 -4.80
CA LYS A 29 -8.73 -6.74 -5.31
C LYS A 29 -8.95 -7.68 -4.14
N THR A 30 -9.99 -8.49 -4.23
CA THR A 30 -10.23 -9.55 -3.25
C THR A 30 -9.39 -10.76 -3.66
N LEU A 31 -8.44 -11.16 -2.83
CA LEU A 31 -7.66 -12.41 -3.03
C LEU A 31 -7.76 -13.23 -1.75
N GLY A 32 -8.46 -14.36 -1.82
CA GLY A 32 -8.77 -15.21 -0.67
C GLY A 32 -9.60 -14.46 0.38
N LEU A 33 -9.19 -14.55 1.65
CA LEU A 33 -9.89 -13.96 2.80
C LEU A 33 -9.59 -12.47 3.04
N GLY A 34 -8.95 -11.77 2.09
CA GLY A 34 -8.50 -10.39 2.29
C GLY A 34 -8.72 -9.48 1.09
N LYS A 35 -8.92 -8.19 1.37
CA LYS A 35 -8.87 -7.10 0.38
C LYS A 35 -7.44 -6.58 0.30
N HIS A 36 -6.88 -6.56 -0.90
CA HIS A 36 -5.55 -6.05 -1.22
C HIS A 36 -5.72 -4.80 -2.06
N LEU A 37 -4.80 -3.85 -1.94
CA LEU A 37 -4.73 -2.74 -2.90
C LEU A 37 -4.02 -3.24 -4.15
N GLU A 38 -4.45 -2.76 -5.30
CA GLU A 38 -3.86 -3.08 -6.60
C GLU A 38 -3.50 -1.77 -7.29
N LEU A 39 -2.27 -1.66 -7.79
CA LEU A 39 -1.84 -0.59 -8.67
C LEU A 39 -1.80 -1.11 -10.10
N THR A 40 -2.64 -0.54 -10.96
CA THR A 40 -2.79 -0.94 -12.36
C THR A 40 -2.31 0.18 -13.28
N ASP A 41 -1.55 -0.16 -14.31
CA ASP A 41 -1.26 0.76 -15.41
C ASP A 41 -2.53 1.02 -16.23
N ILE A 42 -2.89 2.28 -16.46
CA ILE A 42 -4.15 2.60 -17.14
C ILE A 42 -4.11 2.29 -18.64
N ASN A 43 -2.92 2.33 -19.26
CA ASN A 43 -2.77 2.14 -20.70
C ASN A 43 -2.76 0.66 -21.05
N SER A 44 -2.03 -0.15 -20.26
CA SER A 44 -1.90 -1.58 -20.53
C SER A 44 -2.91 -2.44 -19.76
N GLY A 45 -3.60 -1.89 -18.77
CA GLY A 45 -4.49 -2.62 -17.86
C GLY A 45 -3.77 -3.67 -16.99
N LYS A 46 -2.44 -3.61 -16.91
CA LYS A 46 -1.64 -4.62 -16.19
C LYS A 46 -1.48 -4.22 -14.72
N GLU A 47 -1.63 -5.21 -13.83
CA GLU A 47 -1.20 -5.05 -12.42
C GLU A 47 0.32 -4.81 -12.41
N LEU A 48 0.73 -3.68 -11.82
CA LEU A 48 2.13 -3.35 -11.60
C LEU A 48 2.57 -3.84 -10.22
N TYR A 49 1.77 -3.55 -9.20
CA TYR A 49 2.02 -3.95 -7.83
C TYR A 49 0.72 -4.21 -7.09
N SER A 50 0.76 -5.09 -6.10
CA SER A 50 -0.31 -5.28 -5.13
C SER A 50 0.21 -5.06 -3.70
N ILE A 51 -0.62 -4.48 -2.84
CA ILE A 51 -0.30 -4.26 -1.42
C ILE A 51 -1.22 -5.11 -0.57
N LYS A 52 -0.63 -6.10 0.10
CA LYS A 52 -1.31 -7.00 1.04
C LYS A 52 -1.16 -6.48 2.46
N HIS A 53 -2.28 -6.28 3.15
CA HIS A 53 -2.29 -5.98 4.57
C HIS A 53 -2.24 -7.28 5.37
N ILE A 54 -1.27 -7.40 6.28
CA ILE A 54 -1.08 -8.56 7.16
C ILE A 54 -1.08 -8.06 8.60
N ILE A 55 -1.94 -8.65 9.42
CA ILE A 55 -1.96 -8.43 10.86
C ILE A 55 -1.43 -9.71 11.51
N ASN A 56 -0.37 -9.59 12.30
CA ASN A 56 0.15 -10.73 13.04
C ASN A 56 -0.71 -11.00 14.30
N PRO A 57 -0.55 -12.16 14.97
CA PRO A 57 -1.31 -12.48 16.18
C PRO A 57 -1.14 -11.47 17.34
N LEU A 58 -0.09 -10.66 17.31
CA LEU A 58 0.18 -9.59 18.29
C LEU A 58 -0.49 -8.25 17.92
N GLY A 59 -1.32 -8.22 16.88
CA GLY A 59 -2.01 -7.02 16.41
C GLY A 59 -1.12 -6.02 15.67
N LEU A 60 0.12 -6.38 15.33
CA LEU A 60 1.02 -5.54 14.55
C LEU A 60 0.72 -5.68 13.06
N ALA A 61 0.42 -4.54 12.44
CA ALA A 61 0.17 -4.44 11.00
C ALA A 61 1.50 -4.33 10.21
N LYS A 62 1.60 -5.12 9.15
CA LYS A 62 2.61 -5.08 8.10
C LYS A 62 1.89 -4.95 6.74
N TYR A 63 2.48 -4.20 5.82
CA TYR A 63 2.03 -4.19 4.42
C TYR A 63 3.12 -4.80 3.54
N GLU A 64 2.77 -5.80 2.75
CA GLU A 64 3.68 -6.37 1.75
C GLU A 64 3.37 -5.77 0.39
N ILE A 65 4.39 -5.21 -0.25
CA ILE A 65 4.35 -4.76 -1.63
C ILE A 65 4.80 -5.94 -2.49
N ARG A 66 3.93 -6.35 -3.41
CA ARG A 66 4.11 -7.52 -4.25
C ARG A 66 4.12 -7.12 -5.72
N GLN A 67 4.92 -7.81 -6.51
CA GLN A 67 4.94 -7.73 -7.96
C GLN A 67 4.88 -9.15 -8.50
N ASN A 68 3.96 -9.45 -9.43
CA ASN A 68 3.75 -10.81 -9.94
C ASN A 68 3.59 -11.85 -8.82
N ASN A 69 2.86 -11.49 -7.76
CA ASN A 69 2.66 -12.28 -6.55
C ASN A 69 3.92 -12.61 -5.72
N GLN A 70 5.07 -12.01 -6.02
CA GLN A 70 6.30 -12.09 -5.21
C GLN A 70 6.45 -10.84 -4.35
N VAL A 71 6.89 -10.99 -3.10
CA VAL A 71 7.13 -9.85 -2.19
C VAL A 71 8.42 -9.16 -2.60
N VAL A 72 8.33 -7.89 -3.01
CA VAL A 72 9.48 -7.07 -3.42
C VAL A 72 9.89 -6.06 -2.35
N ALA A 73 8.96 -5.69 -1.48
CA ALA A 73 9.23 -4.82 -0.35
C ALA A 73 8.16 -4.96 0.72
N ASP A 74 8.50 -4.52 1.93
CA ASP A 74 7.60 -4.48 3.07
C ASP A 74 7.56 -3.09 3.67
N VAL A 75 6.38 -2.66 4.10
CA VAL A 75 6.21 -1.47 4.93
C VAL A 75 5.88 -1.91 6.34
N LYS A 76 6.79 -1.62 7.26
CA LYS A 76 6.63 -1.91 8.70
C LYS A 76 6.45 -0.62 9.47
N ARG A 77 5.64 -0.68 10.52
CA ARG A 77 5.49 0.41 11.48
C ARG A 77 6.64 0.34 12.48
N LYS A 78 7.60 1.26 12.40
CA LYS A 78 8.66 1.40 13.40
C LYS A 78 8.09 2.18 14.60
N VAL A 79 8.12 1.53 15.76
CA VAL A 79 7.78 2.15 17.03
C VAL A 79 9.07 2.71 17.63
N LYS A 80 9.09 4.01 17.93
CA LYS A 80 10.11 4.61 18.78
C LYS A 80 9.43 5.11 20.05
N TRP A 81 9.82 4.53 21.17
CA TRP A 81 9.49 5.09 22.47
C TRP A 81 10.50 6.19 22.78
N THR A 82 10.00 7.42 22.88
CA THR A 82 10.76 8.54 23.42
C THR A 82 10.16 8.82 24.79
N GLY A 83 10.92 9.25 25.80
CA GLY A 83 10.37 9.49 27.15
C GLY A 83 9.16 10.44 27.23
N LEU A 84 8.83 11.15 26.14
CA LEU A 84 7.62 11.98 25.96
C LEU A 84 6.45 11.29 25.23
N GLY A 85 6.56 10.01 24.86
CA GLY A 85 5.51 9.23 24.20
C GLY A 85 5.97 8.39 23.00
N THR A 86 5.01 7.70 22.39
CA THR A 86 5.23 6.75 21.30
C THR A 86 5.14 7.43 19.94
N LYS A 87 6.24 7.46 19.18
CA LYS A 87 6.25 7.92 17.78
C LYS A 87 6.23 6.72 16.84
N PHE A 88 5.37 6.80 15.82
CA PHE A 88 5.28 5.80 14.77
C PHE A 88 5.84 6.34 13.46
N LYS A 89 6.72 5.57 12.81
CA LYS A 89 7.26 5.90 11.47
C LYS A 89 7.06 4.70 10.55
N ALA A 90 6.51 4.93 9.36
CA ALA A 90 6.51 3.91 8.32
C ALA A 90 7.93 3.76 7.77
N MET A 91 8.39 2.52 7.60
CA MET A 91 9.70 2.22 7.04
C MET A 91 9.52 1.21 5.90
N LEU A 92 9.98 1.60 4.71
CA LEU A 92 10.10 0.69 3.58
C LEU A 92 11.36 -0.16 3.78
N VAL A 93 11.18 -1.47 3.74
CA VAL A 93 12.24 -2.47 3.77
C VAL A 93 12.21 -3.14 2.41
N LYS A 94 13.26 -2.95 1.60
CA LYS A 94 13.39 -3.64 0.31
C LYS A 94 13.89 -5.05 0.56
N ASN A 95 13.25 -6.03 -0.05
CA ASN A 95 13.74 -7.40 -0.08
C ASN A 95 14.37 -7.57 -1.47
N LEU A 96 15.69 -7.49 -1.54
CA LEU A 96 16.47 -7.78 -2.76
C LEU A 96 16.76 -9.27 -2.83
#